data_AF-A0A7L3JD89-F1
#
_entry.id   AF-A0A7L3JD89-F1
#
_cell.length_a   1.000
_cell.length_b   1.000
_cell.length_c   1.000
_cell.angle_alpha   90.00
_cell.angle_beta   90.00
_cell.angle_gamma   90.00
#
_symmetry.space_group_name_H-M   'P 1'
#
loop_
_entity.id
_entity.type
_entity.pdbx_description
1 polymer ?
#
loop_
_entity_poly.entity_id
_entity_poly.type
_entity_poly.pdbx_seq_one_letter_code
_entity_poly.pdbx_strand_id
1 'polypeptide(L)'
;QGSQKRSNSTPENPRPKRTLSSRSPYALFSPNSFSPSVTPSQKYAARGSRGEVVASFGSVQGPSWSGRGGRGCTPKLFGLPEENLTKSYKFMFQKALDIREALSWRIEELGDALKSHHHLEDFASVLLLAQEPVTVLGQIGCDSNGKLNAKSVVLEGDRERSSGGQIPLDLSELKEYSLFPGQV
;
A
#
# COMPACT_ATOMS: atom_id res chain seq x y z
N GLN A 1 2.80 19.50 35.17
CA GLN A 1 1.64 20.02 34.43
C GLN A 1 1.86 19.73 32.95
N GLY A 2 0.95 18.96 32.33
CA GLY A 2 1.19 18.24 31.07
C GLY A 2 1.07 19.11 29.81
N SER A 3 1.86 18.74 28.80
CA SER A 3 1.83 19.28 27.43
C SER A 3 0.56 18.82 26.70
N GLN A 4 -0.33 19.76 26.35
CA GLN A 4 -1.52 19.46 25.55
C GLN A 4 -1.18 19.43 24.05
N LYS A 5 -1.30 18.23 23.47
CA LYS A 5 -1.22 17.94 22.04
C LYS A 5 -2.48 18.49 21.34
N ARG A 6 -2.34 19.45 20.43
CA ARG A 6 -3.47 19.96 19.62
C ARG A 6 -3.99 18.84 18.69
N SER A 7 -5.30 18.67 18.67
CA SER A 7 -6.03 17.75 17.80
C SER A 7 -5.95 18.19 16.34
N ASN A 8 -5.71 17.23 15.44
CA ASN A 8 -5.85 17.42 14.00
C ASN A 8 -7.35 17.46 13.66
N SER A 9 -7.99 18.63 13.75
CA SER A 9 -9.31 18.83 13.17
C SER A 9 -9.15 19.29 11.72
N THR A 10 -9.87 18.62 10.81
CA THR A 10 -10.09 19.02 9.41
C THR A 10 -10.36 20.53 9.33
N PRO A 11 -9.81 21.28 8.36
CA PRO A 11 -10.06 22.71 8.27
C PRO A 11 -11.54 22.96 8.00
N GLU A 12 -12.27 23.46 9.00
CA GLU A 12 -13.63 23.96 8.80
C GLU A 12 -13.59 25.13 7.82
N ASN A 13 -14.49 25.06 6.83
CA ASN A 13 -14.62 26.07 5.80
C ASN A 13 -15.05 27.40 6.47
N PRO A 14 -14.29 28.51 6.32
CA PRO A 14 -14.66 29.76 6.96
C PRO A 14 -16.00 30.26 6.37
N ARG A 15 -17.01 30.42 7.23
CA ARG A 15 -18.29 31.03 6.85
C ARG A 15 -18.02 32.47 6.40
N PRO A 16 -18.38 32.88 5.17
CA PRO A 16 -18.13 34.23 4.71
C PRO A 16 -19.04 35.22 5.46
N LYS A 17 -18.43 36.10 6.26
CA LYS A 17 -19.08 37.29 6.80
C LYS A 17 -19.17 38.36 5.70
N ARG A 18 -20.16 38.28 4.82
CA ARG A 18 -20.60 39.43 4.03
C ARG A 18 -22.08 39.68 4.29
N THR A 19 -22.35 40.61 5.19
CA THR A 19 -23.60 41.35 5.21
C THR A 19 -23.68 42.17 3.92
N LEU A 20 -24.45 41.70 2.94
CA LEU A 20 -24.82 42.50 1.78
C LEU A 20 -26.18 43.14 2.08
N SER A 21 -26.17 44.44 2.35
CA SER A 21 -27.36 45.26 2.16
C SER A 21 -27.74 45.20 0.68
N SER A 22 -28.82 44.52 0.33
CA SER A 22 -29.34 44.47 -1.03
C SER A 22 -30.85 44.69 -1.00
N ARG A 23 -31.29 45.84 -1.50
CA ARG A 23 -32.66 46.08 -1.94
C ARG A 23 -32.83 45.50 -3.35
N SER A 24 -33.13 44.20 -3.47
CA SER A 24 -33.88 43.57 -4.58
C SER A 24 -33.83 42.03 -4.44
N PRO A 25 -34.98 41.32 -4.43
CA PRO A 25 -35.04 39.89 -4.11
C PRO A 25 -34.79 38.95 -5.30
N TYR A 26 -34.59 39.45 -6.52
CA TYR A 26 -34.63 38.61 -7.74
C TYR A 26 -33.28 38.25 -8.38
N ALA A 27 -32.14 38.74 -7.87
CA ALA A 27 -30.82 38.51 -8.48
C ALA A 27 -29.98 37.38 -7.85
N LEU A 28 -30.47 36.70 -6.82
CA LEU A 28 -29.64 35.83 -5.95
C LEU A 28 -29.54 34.34 -6.38
N PHE A 29 -30.22 33.92 -7.45
CA PHE A 29 -30.34 32.50 -7.82
C PHE A 29 -29.80 32.17 -9.22
N SER A 30 -28.66 32.75 -9.63
CA SER A 30 -27.92 32.16 -10.76
C SER A 30 -27.01 31.02 -10.24
N PRO A 31 -26.90 29.87 -10.93
CA PRO A 31 -25.96 28.80 -10.55
C PRO A 31 -24.51 29.29 -10.41
N ASN A 32 -24.15 30.37 -11.12
CA ASN A 32 -22.83 31.02 -11.04
C ASN A 32 -22.56 31.69 -9.68
N SER A 33 -23.59 31.95 -8.88
CA SER A 33 -23.47 32.59 -7.56
C SER A 33 -22.91 31.63 -6.49
N PHE A 34 -22.99 30.32 -6.75
CA PHE A 34 -22.46 29.24 -5.90
C PHE A 34 -21.29 28.49 -6.55
N SER A 35 -20.81 28.95 -7.71
CA SER A 35 -19.63 28.36 -8.32
C SER A 35 -18.44 28.55 -7.38
N PRO A 36 -17.76 27.46 -6.95
CA PRO A 36 -16.59 27.59 -6.11
C PRO A 36 -15.55 28.43 -6.86
N SER A 37 -15.21 29.59 -6.29
CA SER A 37 -14.02 30.30 -6.72
C SER A 37 -12.82 29.45 -6.28
N VAL A 38 -12.08 28.93 -7.27
CA VAL A 38 -10.81 28.23 -7.03
C VAL A 38 -9.78 29.29 -6.64
N THR A 39 -9.92 29.88 -5.45
CA THR A 39 -8.86 30.71 -4.90
C THR A 39 -7.64 29.82 -4.64
N PRO A 40 -6.46 30.16 -5.20
CA PRO A 40 -5.24 29.42 -4.91
C PRO A 40 -5.01 29.31 -3.39
N SER A 41 -4.52 28.16 -2.94
CA SER A 41 -4.34 27.88 -1.50
C SER A 41 -3.40 28.91 -0.85
N GLN A 42 -3.98 29.82 -0.06
CA GLN A 42 -3.24 30.84 0.68
C GLN A 42 -2.25 30.21 1.68
N LYS A 43 -2.63 29.10 2.32
CA LYS A 43 -1.76 28.35 3.25
C LYS A 43 -0.52 27.78 2.55
N TYR A 44 -0.69 27.23 1.34
CA TYR A 44 0.45 26.70 0.58
C TYR A 44 1.39 27.82 0.11
N ALA A 45 0.83 28.95 -0.35
CA ALA A 45 1.61 30.10 -0.80
C ALA A 45 2.40 30.79 0.35
N ALA A 46 1.83 30.83 1.55
CA ALA A 46 2.42 31.45 2.73
C ALA A 46 3.40 30.53 3.50
N ARG A 47 3.73 29.34 3.01
CA ARG A 47 4.63 28.42 3.72
C ARG A 47 6.06 29.00 3.78
N GLY A 48 6.68 28.94 4.95
CA GLY A 48 8.05 29.43 5.18
C GLY A 48 9.16 28.47 4.74
N SER A 49 8.89 27.16 4.70
CA SER A 49 9.86 26.10 4.43
C SER A 49 10.14 25.87 2.94
N ARG A 50 10.01 26.90 2.10
CA ARG A 50 10.27 26.77 0.66
C ARG A 50 11.75 26.50 0.42
N GLY A 51 12.07 25.32 -0.12
CA GLY A 51 13.44 24.92 -0.47
C GLY A 51 14.25 24.32 0.68
N GLU A 52 13.62 24.06 1.84
CA GLU A 52 14.26 23.38 2.96
C GLU A 52 14.57 21.91 2.62
N VAL A 53 15.81 21.49 2.85
CA VAL A 53 16.25 20.10 2.66
C VAL A 53 15.98 19.33 3.95
N VAL A 54 14.98 18.44 3.92
CA VAL A 54 14.53 17.68 5.11
C VAL A 54 15.17 16.30 5.25
N ALA A 55 15.83 15.81 4.19
CA ALA A 55 16.53 14.54 4.16
C ALA A 55 17.62 14.57 3.09
N SER A 56 18.67 13.76 3.28
CA SER A 56 19.78 13.65 2.35
C SER A 56 20.35 12.24 2.36
N PHE A 57 20.85 11.76 1.22
CA PHE A 57 21.38 10.41 1.07
C PHE A 57 22.60 10.42 0.15
N GLY A 58 23.64 9.66 0.51
CA GLY A 58 24.90 9.62 -0.23
C GLY A 58 25.74 10.89 -0.09
N SER A 59 26.60 11.16 -1.07
CA SER A 59 27.40 12.39 -1.12
C SER A 59 26.56 13.53 -1.72
N VAL A 60 26.33 14.57 -0.94
CA VAL A 60 25.41 15.67 -1.28
C VAL A 60 26.22 16.92 -1.57
N GLN A 61 26.06 17.49 -2.77
CA GLN A 61 26.82 18.66 -3.24
C GLN A 61 26.16 20.01 -2.87
N GLY A 62 25.29 20.01 -1.86
CA GLY A 62 24.52 21.19 -1.42
C GLY A 62 23.13 21.32 -2.09
N PRO A 63 22.48 22.49 -1.95
CA PRO A 63 21.08 22.68 -2.38
C PRO A 63 20.91 22.97 -3.88
N SER A 64 21.99 23.13 -4.63
CA SER A 64 21.96 23.45 -6.06
C SER A 64 21.93 22.17 -6.89
N TRP A 65 20.76 21.83 -7.43
CA TRP A 65 20.57 20.67 -8.29
C TRP A 65 20.46 21.12 -9.75
N SER A 66 21.38 20.65 -10.60
CA SER A 66 21.36 20.95 -12.04
C SER A 66 21.63 19.71 -12.87
N GLY A 67 20.83 19.49 -13.92
CA GLY A 67 21.02 18.44 -14.91
C GLY A 67 21.39 19.00 -16.30
N ARG A 68 21.73 18.13 -17.26
CA ARG A 68 22.15 18.53 -18.62
C ARG A 68 20.99 18.77 -19.62
N GLY A 69 19.75 18.89 -19.16
CA GLY A 69 18.60 19.24 -20.00
C GLY A 69 18.23 18.18 -21.06
N GLY A 70 18.32 16.89 -20.74
CA GLY A 70 17.79 15.79 -21.58
C GLY A 70 18.77 15.18 -22.60
N ARG A 71 19.98 15.73 -22.77
CA ARG A 71 21.01 15.13 -23.64
C ARG A 71 21.40 13.73 -23.17
N GLY A 72 21.26 12.74 -24.05
CA GLY A 72 21.65 11.35 -23.80
C GLY A 72 20.68 10.56 -22.90
N CYS A 73 19.46 11.05 -22.69
CA CYS A 73 18.43 10.32 -21.96
C CYS A 73 17.61 9.46 -22.93
N THR A 74 17.59 8.14 -22.72
CA THR A 74 16.75 7.21 -23.48
C THR A 74 16.02 6.31 -22.51
N PRO A 75 14.82 6.71 -22.04
CA PRO A 75 14.04 5.89 -21.13
C PRO A 75 13.65 4.59 -21.84
N LYS A 76 13.83 3.46 -21.17
CA LYS A 76 13.37 2.14 -21.61
C LYS A 76 12.41 1.60 -20.57
N LEU A 77 11.34 0.98 -21.06
CA LEU A 77 10.42 0.26 -20.19
C LEU A 77 11.13 -0.98 -19.65
N PHE A 78 10.97 -1.24 -18.35
CA PHE A 78 11.50 -2.43 -17.70
C PHE A 78 10.43 -3.54 -17.71
N GLY A 79 10.88 -4.79 -17.78
CA GLY A 79 10.00 -5.96 -17.83
C GLY A 79 9.53 -6.30 -19.25
N LEU A 80 8.76 -7.37 -19.35
CA LEU A 80 8.19 -7.84 -20.61
C LEU A 80 7.04 -6.93 -21.04
N PRO A 81 6.78 -6.75 -22.35
CA PRO A 81 5.65 -5.95 -22.82
C PRO A 81 4.28 -6.39 -22.28
N GLU A 82 4.15 -7.68 -21.93
CA GLU A 82 2.94 -8.29 -21.40
C GLU A 82 2.67 -7.94 -19.93
N GLU A 83 3.72 -7.66 -19.16
CA GLU A 83 3.63 -7.20 -17.75
C GLU A 83 3.24 -5.72 -17.65
N ASN A 84 3.34 -5.01 -18.77
CA ASN A 84 3.11 -3.58 -18.83
C ASN A 84 1.72 -3.28 -19.42
N LEU A 85 0.91 -2.50 -18.69
CA LEU A 85 -0.42 -2.09 -19.14
C LEU A 85 -0.35 -1.03 -20.26
N THR A 86 0.05 -1.46 -21.46
CA THR A 86 0.24 -0.62 -22.65
C THR A 86 -1.02 -0.48 -23.50
N LYS A 87 -2.04 -1.30 -23.24
CA LYS A 87 -3.31 -1.33 -23.97
C LYS A 87 -4.48 -1.21 -22.99
N SER A 88 -5.62 -0.74 -23.49
CA SER A 88 -6.86 -0.74 -22.73
C SER A 88 -7.26 -2.17 -22.37
N TYR A 89 -7.63 -2.40 -21.11
CA TYR A 89 -8.03 -3.70 -20.58
C TYR A 89 -9.34 -3.56 -19.78
N LYS A 90 -10.17 -4.61 -19.77
CA LYS A 90 -11.44 -4.63 -19.01
C LYS A 90 -11.16 -5.09 -17.58
N PHE A 91 -11.12 -4.15 -16.63
CA PHE A 91 -10.74 -4.43 -15.24
C PHE A 91 -11.91 -4.45 -14.24
N MET A 92 -13.12 -4.04 -14.64
CA MET A 92 -14.26 -3.87 -13.71
C MET A 92 -15.01 -5.16 -13.35
N PHE A 93 -14.53 -6.32 -13.79
CA PHE A 93 -15.12 -7.62 -13.43
C PHE A 93 -14.01 -8.65 -13.28
N GLN A 94 -14.00 -9.36 -12.16
CA GLN A 94 -13.06 -10.43 -11.86
C GLN A 94 -13.84 -11.65 -11.38
N LYS A 95 -13.44 -12.84 -11.82
CA LYS A 95 -13.99 -14.09 -11.29
C LYS A 95 -13.21 -14.47 -10.05
N ALA A 96 -13.90 -14.93 -9.01
CA ALA A 96 -13.26 -15.39 -7.78
C ALA A 96 -12.26 -16.54 -8.04
N LEU A 97 -12.53 -17.39 -9.03
CA LEU A 97 -11.61 -18.44 -9.45
C LEU A 97 -10.30 -17.87 -9.98
N ASP A 98 -10.35 -16.87 -10.87
CA ASP A 98 -9.14 -16.24 -11.44
C ASP A 98 -8.29 -15.59 -10.34
N ILE A 99 -8.93 -14.97 -9.34
CA ILE A 99 -8.24 -14.41 -8.16
C ILE A 99 -7.55 -15.51 -7.37
N ARG A 100 -8.26 -16.61 -7.09
CA ARG A 100 -7.71 -17.75 -6.37
C ARG A 100 -6.50 -18.34 -7.11
N GLU A 101 -6.60 -18.56 -8.42
CA GLU A 101 -5.47 -19.07 -9.22
C GLU A 101 -4.27 -18.13 -9.16
N ALA A 102 -4.47 -16.82 -9.26
CA ALA A 102 -3.38 -15.85 -9.16
C ALA A 102 -2.70 -15.86 -7.78
N LEU A 103 -3.46 -16.03 -6.70
CA LEU A 103 -2.92 -16.14 -5.34
C LEU A 103 -2.15 -17.45 -5.15
N SER A 104 -2.70 -18.58 -5.60
CA SER A 104 -2.02 -19.88 -5.54
C SER A 104 -0.72 -19.86 -6.33
N TRP A 105 -0.74 -19.34 -7.56
CA TRP A 105 0.45 -19.25 -8.41
C TRP A 105 1.56 -18.42 -7.75
N ARG A 106 1.20 -17.31 -7.08
CA ARG A 106 2.18 -16.49 -6.35
C ARG A 106 2.86 -17.24 -5.21
N ILE A 107 2.10 -18.05 -4.46
CA ILE A 107 2.64 -18.85 -3.35
C ILE A 107 3.61 -19.90 -3.91
N GLU A 108 3.19 -20.59 -4.96
CA GLU A 108 3.96 -21.67 -5.59
C GLU A 108 5.23 -21.14 -6.28
N GLU A 109 5.14 -20.06 -7.06
CA GLU A 109 6.29 -19.46 -7.77
C GLU A 109 7.38 -19.00 -6.79
N LEU A 110 7.01 -18.31 -5.70
CA LEU A 110 7.99 -17.91 -4.69
C LEU A 110 8.48 -19.12 -3.89
N GLY A 111 7.60 -20.08 -3.60
CA GLY A 111 7.95 -21.33 -2.94
C GLY A 111 9.04 -22.09 -3.67
N ASP A 112 8.94 -22.21 -5.00
CA ASP A 112 9.95 -22.87 -5.84
C ASP A 112 11.28 -22.13 -5.81
N ALA A 113 11.25 -20.80 -5.85
CA ALA A 113 12.45 -19.98 -5.73
C ALA A 113 13.12 -20.14 -4.35
N LEU A 114 12.34 -20.15 -3.27
CA LEU A 114 12.82 -20.37 -1.90
C LEU A 114 13.37 -21.78 -1.72
N LYS A 115 12.67 -22.80 -2.21
CA LYS A 115 13.10 -24.20 -2.21
C LYS A 115 14.46 -24.36 -2.88
N SER A 116 14.62 -23.76 -4.06
CA SER A 116 15.86 -23.79 -4.82
C SER A 116 17.00 -23.03 -4.11
N HIS A 117 16.71 -21.83 -3.60
CA HIS A 117 17.70 -20.98 -2.93
C HIS A 117 18.20 -21.56 -1.60
N HIS A 118 17.32 -22.18 -0.83
CA HIS A 118 17.65 -22.75 0.49
C HIS A 118 17.97 -24.25 0.44
N HIS A 119 17.98 -24.86 -0.74
CA HIS A 119 18.24 -26.29 -0.94
C HIS A 119 17.31 -27.20 -0.10
N LEU A 120 16.02 -26.85 -0.04
CA LEU A 120 15.01 -27.63 0.69
C LEU A 120 14.61 -28.86 -0.13
N GLU A 121 14.44 -30.02 0.51
CA GLU A 121 14.02 -31.25 -0.16
C GLU A 121 12.59 -31.16 -0.69
N ASP A 122 11.63 -30.89 0.20
CA ASP A 122 10.24 -30.58 -0.16
C ASP A 122 9.48 -29.89 0.98
N PHE A 123 8.30 -29.37 0.63
CA PHE A 123 7.35 -28.84 1.60
C PHE A 123 6.33 -29.91 2.00
N ALA A 124 6.05 -30.00 3.30
CA ALA A 124 4.96 -30.81 3.84
C ALA A 124 3.62 -30.05 3.72
N SER A 125 2.52 -30.80 3.76
CA SER A 125 1.17 -30.23 3.88
C SER A 125 0.97 -29.64 5.27
N VAL A 126 0.40 -28.44 5.36
CA VAL A 126 0.06 -27.81 6.65
C VAL A 126 -1.02 -28.57 7.44
N LEU A 127 -1.78 -29.44 6.76
CA LEU A 127 -2.89 -30.20 7.36
C LEU A 127 -2.45 -31.56 7.93
N LEU A 128 -1.23 -32.01 7.64
CA LEU A 128 -0.72 -33.29 8.11
C LEU A 128 0.09 -33.11 9.40
N LEU A 129 -0.27 -33.90 10.42
CA LEU A 129 0.48 -33.93 11.66
C LEU A 129 1.77 -34.73 11.50
N ALA A 130 2.86 -34.21 12.05
CA ALA A 130 4.16 -34.86 12.08
C ALA A 130 4.77 -34.75 13.48
N GLN A 131 5.57 -35.75 13.86
CA GLN A 131 6.32 -35.72 15.11
C GLN A 131 7.69 -35.03 14.94
N GLU A 132 8.28 -35.19 13.75
CA GLU A 132 9.53 -34.54 13.38
C GLU A 132 9.28 -33.11 12.89
N PRO A 133 10.28 -32.21 12.94
CA PRO A 133 10.18 -30.88 12.35
C PRO A 133 9.86 -30.96 10.86
N VAL A 134 8.89 -30.15 10.41
CA VAL A 134 8.50 -30.07 9.00
C VAL A 134 8.72 -28.66 8.46
N THR A 135 9.03 -28.59 7.16
CA THR A 135 9.06 -27.32 6.43
C THR A 135 7.77 -27.21 5.63
N VAL A 136 7.07 -26.08 5.74
CA VAL A 136 5.78 -25.86 5.08
C VAL A 136 5.84 -24.59 4.24
N LEU A 137 4.97 -24.51 3.22
CA LEU A 137 4.81 -23.35 2.35
C LEU A 137 3.39 -22.81 2.52
N GLY A 138 3.26 -21.49 2.56
CA GLY A 138 1.96 -20.84 2.63
C GLY A 138 2.08 -19.32 2.64
N GLN A 139 0.93 -18.67 2.81
CA GLN A 139 0.81 -17.22 2.93
C GLN A 139 0.32 -16.85 4.33
N ILE A 140 0.90 -15.82 4.92
CA ILE A 140 0.49 -15.25 6.20
C ILE A 140 -0.87 -14.56 6.05
N GLY A 141 -1.81 -14.98 6.89
CA GLY A 141 -3.13 -14.37 7.04
C GLY A 141 -3.39 -13.86 8.46
N CYS A 142 -4.61 -13.38 8.67
CA CYS A 142 -5.15 -13.06 9.98
C CYS A 142 -6.46 -13.83 10.19
N ASP A 143 -6.65 -14.42 11.36
CA ASP A 143 -7.91 -15.11 11.75
C ASP A 143 -9.11 -14.16 11.98
N SER A 144 -8.89 -12.85 11.82
CA SER A 144 -9.90 -11.81 12.03
C SER A 144 -9.77 -10.70 10.99
N ASN A 145 -10.80 -9.87 10.88
CA ASN A 145 -10.78 -8.66 10.03
C ASN A 145 -10.03 -7.48 10.69
N GLY A 146 -9.34 -7.73 11.80
CA GLY A 146 -8.62 -6.73 12.58
C GLY A 146 -7.19 -6.52 12.11
N LYS A 147 -6.41 -5.81 12.94
CA LYS A 147 -4.97 -5.68 12.74
C LYS A 147 -4.27 -6.98 13.15
N LEU A 148 -3.40 -7.50 12.28
CA LEU A 148 -2.54 -8.65 12.57
C LEU A 148 -1.73 -8.43 13.86
N ASN A 149 -1.73 -9.44 14.71
CA ASN A 149 -0.94 -9.51 15.94
C ASN A 149 -0.41 -10.94 16.15
N ALA A 150 0.51 -11.13 17.10
CA ALA A 150 1.21 -12.39 17.30
C ALA A 150 0.32 -13.61 17.62
N LYS A 151 -0.90 -13.39 18.13
CA LYS A 151 -1.84 -14.47 18.47
C LYS A 151 -2.87 -14.74 17.38
N SER A 152 -2.94 -13.87 16.37
CA SER A 152 -3.92 -13.94 15.28
C SER A 152 -3.29 -14.36 13.95
N VAL A 153 -2.03 -14.81 13.98
CA VAL A 153 -1.29 -15.20 12.78
C VAL A 153 -1.75 -16.59 12.37
N VAL A 154 -2.13 -16.71 11.10
CA VAL A 154 -2.46 -17.98 10.47
C VAL A 154 -1.61 -18.16 9.22
N LEU A 155 -1.32 -19.41 8.88
CA LEU A 155 -0.68 -19.79 7.63
C LEU A 155 -1.72 -20.48 6.75
N GLU A 156 -2.00 -19.90 5.59
CA GLU A 156 -2.79 -20.51 4.53
C GLU A 156 -1.83 -21.25 3.58
N GLY A 157 -1.92 -22.58 3.54
CA GLY A 157 -1.06 -23.40 2.71
C GLY A 157 -1.33 -23.24 1.21
N ASP A 158 -0.37 -23.66 0.41
CA ASP A 158 -0.49 -23.75 -1.05
C ASP A 158 -1.64 -24.67 -1.50
N ARG A 159 -2.03 -24.54 -2.76
CA ARG A 159 -3.10 -25.39 -3.31
C ARG A 159 -2.60 -26.80 -3.58
N GLU A 160 -1.40 -26.93 -4.13
CA GLU A 160 -0.83 -28.21 -4.57
C GLU A 160 -0.69 -29.22 -3.43
N ARG A 161 -0.11 -28.82 -2.28
CA ARG A 161 0.16 -29.75 -1.15
C ARG A 161 -0.86 -29.64 -0.02
N SER A 162 -1.42 -28.46 0.18
CA SER A 162 -2.25 -28.15 1.35
C SER A 162 -3.72 -27.92 1.02
N SER A 163 -4.11 -27.94 -0.25
CA SER A 163 -5.49 -27.65 -0.70
C SER A 163 -6.04 -26.30 -0.18
N GLY A 164 -5.18 -25.32 0.09
CA GLY A 164 -5.59 -24.04 0.69
C GLY A 164 -5.98 -24.14 2.17
N GLY A 165 -5.55 -25.21 2.86
CA GLY A 165 -5.80 -25.40 4.29
C GLY A 165 -5.16 -24.29 5.13
N GLN A 166 -5.80 -23.93 6.24
CA GLN A 166 -5.31 -22.87 7.13
C GLN A 166 -5.01 -23.44 8.52
N ILE A 167 -3.87 -23.05 9.09
CA ILE A 167 -3.49 -23.38 10.47
C ILE A 167 -3.08 -22.13 11.25
N PRO A 168 -3.40 -22.03 12.55
CA PRO A 168 -2.83 -20.99 13.41
C PRO A 168 -1.34 -21.26 13.64
N LEU A 169 -0.53 -20.20 13.70
CA LEU A 169 0.88 -20.29 14.03
C LEU A 169 1.12 -19.85 15.48
N ASP A 170 1.86 -20.66 16.24
CA ASP A 170 2.45 -20.23 17.50
C ASP A 170 3.84 -19.65 17.25
N LEU A 171 4.03 -18.40 17.64
CA LEU A 171 5.28 -17.66 17.45
C LEU A 171 6.10 -17.53 18.76
N SER A 172 5.65 -18.17 19.84
CA SER A 172 6.27 -18.06 21.17
C SER A 172 7.75 -18.47 21.20
N GLU A 173 8.13 -19.46 20.39
CA GLU A 173 9.50 -20.00 20.31
C GLU A 173 10.38 -19.30 19.25
N LEU A 174 9.82 -18.39 18.43
CA LEU A 174 10.56 -17.64 17.42
C LEU A 174 11.28 -16.44 18.04
N LYS A 175 12.61 -16.41 17.92
CA LYS A 175 13.45 -15.32 18.46
C LYS A 175 13.22 -13.99 17.73
N GLU A 176 13.14 -14.04 16.41
CA GLU A 176 13.01 -12.87 15.55
C GLU A 176 12.10 -13.21 14.37
N TYR A 177 11.13 -12.33 14.09
CA TYR A 177 10.25 -12.45 12.94
C TYR A 177 9.73 -11.07 12.52
N SER A 178 9.40 -10.94 11.24
CA SER A 178 8.68 -9.79 10.68
C SER A 178 7.63 -10.31 9.72
N LEU A 179 6.37 -10.22 10.14
CA LEU A 179 5.24 -10.79 9.42
C LEU A 179 4.24 -9.71 9.00
N PHE A 180 3.68 -9.84 7.80
CA PHE A 180 2.57 -9.02 7.32
C PHE A 180 1.55 -9.85 6.51
N PRO A 181 0.27 -9.47 6.49
CA PRO A 181 -0.75 -10.20 5.72
C PRO A 181 -0.42 -10.23 4.22
N GLY A 182 -0.48 -11.40 3.61
CA GLY A 182 -0.14 -11.62 2.20
C GLY A 182 1.33 -11.95 1.94
N GLN A 183 2.17 -12.00 2.98
CA GLN A 183 3.54 -12.49 2.89
C GLN A 183 3.57 -13.98 2.61
N VAL A 184 4.36 -14.41 1.63
CA VAL A 184 4.67 -15.82 1.34
C VAL A 184 5.98 -16.17 2.02
#